data_AF-A0A4Q3WI57-F1
#
_entry.id   AF-A0A4Q3WI57-F1
#
_cell.length_a   1.000
_cell.length_b   1.000
_cell.length_c   1.000
_cell.angle_alpha   90.00
_cell.angle_beta   90.00
_cell.angle_gamma   90.00
#
_symmetry.space_group_name_H-M   'P 1'
#
loop_
_entity.id
_entity.type
_entity.pdbx_description
1 polymer ?
#
loop_
_entity_poly.entity_id
_entity_poly.type
_entity_poly.pdbx_seq_one_letter_code
_entity_poly.pdbx_strand_id
1 'polypeptide(L)'
;MSKRSATSKQRREAYALKGALDKRPVLFIDRAIEGRALIEALTEVGANFKLHKDYFRDDTPDVVWLPDVGKRGWNVLTRDKAIQSNPLEKRAVQNAKVGYFVLSSRDVTGFEVAEIIVRALTAIEKIAVNQEKPFIARIVKDGSVKVVEEEKKADKPGNSSGS
;
A
#
# COMPACT_ATOMS: atom_id res chain seq x y z
N MET A 1 41.04 -2.19 -18.00
CA MET A 1 39.97 -2.66 -17.11
C MET A 1 38.91 -3.39 -17.95
N SER A 2 38.90 -4.73 -17.93
CA SER A 2 37.99 -5.53 -18.75
C SER A 2 36.62 -5.67 -18.06
N LYS A 3 35.56 -5.13 -18.67
CA LYS A 3 34.18 -5.37 -18.22
C LYS A 3 33.87 -6.85 -18.52
N ARG A 4 33.76 -7.69 -17.49
CA ARG A 4 33.30 -9.07 -17.66
C ARG A 4 31.86 -9.04 -18.17
N SER A 5 31.65 -9.48 -19.40
CA SER A 5 30.31 -9.66 -19.97
C SER A 5 29.59 -10.80 -19.25
N ALA A 6 28.37 -10.54 -18.75
CA ALA A 6 27.54 -11.57 -18.13
C ALA A 6 27.29 -12.74 -19.09
N THR A 7 27.20 -13.95 -18.56
CA THR A 7 26.92 -15.16 -19.34
C THR A 7 25.46 -15.20 -19.82
N SER A 8 25.16 -16.06 -20.81
CA SER A 8 23.78 -16.25 -21.29
C SER A 8 22.81 -16.69 -20.19
N LYS A 9 23.27 -17.55 -19.27
CA LYS A 9 22.49 -18.00 -18.10
C LYS A 9 22.15 -16.83 -17.17
N GLN A 10 23.15 -16.02 -16.80
CA GLN A 10 22.96 -14.85 -15.94
C GLN A 10 21.98 -13.83 -16.56
N ARG A 11 22.02 -13.62 -17.88
CA ARG A 11 21.05 -12.75 -18.57
C ARG A 11 19.62 -13.30 -18.49
N ARG A 12 19.43 -14.60 -18.72
CA ARG A 12 18.10 -15.24 -18.62
C ARG A 12 17.53 -15.16 -17.21
N GLU A 13 18.35 -15.42 -16.20
CA GLU A 13 17.95 -15.28 -14.79
C GLU A 13 17.57 -13.82 -14.48
N ALA A 14 18.35 -12.84 -14.92
CA ALA A 14 18.03 -11.42 -14.74
C ALA A 14 16.72 -11.01 -15.45
N TYR A 15 16.45 -11.50 -16.67
CA TYR A 15 15.19 -11.21 -17.37
C TYR A 15 13.98 -11.90 -16.72
N ALA A 16 14.13 -13.14 -16.24
CA ALA A 16 13.07 -13.84 -15.51
C ALA A 16 12.77 -13.14 -14.18
N LEU A 17 13.82 -12.72 -13.45
CA LEU A 17 13.68 -11.95 -12.22
C LEU A 17 12.99 -10.62 -12.48
N LYS A 18 13.41 -9.89 -13.52
CA LYS A 18 12.76 -8.63 -13.93
C LYS A 18 11.29 -8.85 -14.29
N GLY A 19 10.98 -9.86 -15.10
CA GLY A 19 9.60 -10.18 -15.47
C GLY A 19 8.73 -10.63 -14.29
N ALA A 20 9.31 -11.26 -13.27
CA ALA A 20 8.62 -11.58 -12.02
C ALA A 20 8.42 -10.33 -11.14
N LEU A 21 9.42 -9.44 -11.09
CA LEU A 21 9.36 -8.16 -10.37
C LEU A 21 8.29 -7.24 -10.98
N ASP A 22 8.19 -7.19 -12.30
CA ASP A 22 7.18 -6.42 -13.05
C ASP A 22 5.76 -6.93 -12.78
N LYS A 23 5.60 -8.17 -12.28
CA LYS A 23 4.31 -8.75 -11.87
C LYS A 23 3.96 -8.48 -10.40
N ARG A 24 4.89 -8.02 -9.58
CA ARG A 24 4.59 -7.68 -8.17
C ARG A 24 3.71 -6.43 -8.15
N PRO A 25 2.64 -6.41 -7.33
CA PRO A 25 1.79 -5.24 -7.21
C PRO A 25 2.60 -4.05 -6.67
N VAL A 26 2.32 -2.86 -7.20
CA VAL A 26 3.01 -1.64 -6.74
C VAL A 26 2.45 -1.23 -5.38
N LEU A 27 3.33 -1.06 -4.41
CA LEU A 27 3.05 -0.42 -3.12
C LEU A 27 3.39 1.07 -3.19
N PHE A 28 2.42 1.93 -2.96
CA PHE A 28 2.61 3.36 -2.79
C PHE A 28 2.80 3.66 -1.30
N ILE A 29 4.01 4.08 -0.94
CA ILE A 29 4.41 4.36 0.45
C ILE A 29 3.97 5.78 0.80
N ASP A 30 2.98 5.88 1.66
CA ASP A 30 2.49 7.14 2.19
C ASP A 30 3.52 7.79 3.13
N ARG A 31 3.53 9.12 3.18
CA ARG A 31 4.40 9.94 4.03
C ARG A 31 4.37 9.52 5.48
N ALA A 32 3.19 9.14 5.98
CA ALA A 32 3.03 8.77 7.37
C ALA A 32 3.88 7.56 7.76
N ILE A 33 4.03 6.56 6.88
CA ILE A 33 4.83 5.35 7.17
C ILE A 33 6.23 5.40 6.57
N GLU A 34 6.51 6.38 5.70
CA GLU A 34 7.81 6.54 5.08
C GLU A 34 8.92 6.68 6.13
N GLY A 35 10.01 5.95 5.94
CA GLY A 35 11.18 6.01 6.80
C GLY A 35 12.35 5.30 6.14
N ARG A 36 13.56 5.77 6.42
CA ARG A 36 14.79 5.25 5.81
C ARG A 36 14.93 3.73 5.94
N ALA A 37 14.73 3.19 7.14
CA ALA A 37 14.82 1.76 7.40
C ALA A 37 13.80 0.94 6.57
N LEU A 38 12.57 1.46 6.40
CA LEU A 38 11.55 0.81 5.58
C LEU A 38 11.95 0.80 4.10
N ILE A 39 12.44 1.94 3.58
CA ILE A 39 12.88 2.05 2.18
C ILE A 39 14.05 1.11 1.89
N GLU A 40 15.05 1.10 2.77
CA GLU A 40 16.22 0.22 2.65
C GLU A 40 15.79 -1.25 2.66
N ALA A 41 14.96 -1.65 3.63
CA ALA A 41 14.48 -3.03 3.73
C ALA A 41 13.62 -3.45 2.53
N LEU A 42 12.70 -2.61 2.05
CA LEU A 42 11.90 -2.89 0.85
C LEU A 42 12.77 -3.00 -0.42
N THR A 43 13.82 -2.18 -0.51
CA THR A 43 14.78 -2.25 -1.61
C THR A 43 15.57 -3.55 -1.57
N GLU A 44 16.05 -3.95 -0.39
CA GLU A 44 16.83 -5.18 -0.19
C GLU A 44 16.05 -6.44 -0.57
N VAL A 45 14.75 -6.50 -0.21
CA VAL A 45 13.87 -7.63 -0.58
C VAL A 45 13.26 -7.50 -1.98
N GLY A 46 13.69 -6.49 -2.75
CA GLY A 46 13.26 -6.25 -4.12
C GLY A 46 11.75 -6.02 -4.26
N ALA A 47 11.11 -5.35 -3.29
CA ALA A 47 9.70 -4.99 -3.39
C ALA A 47 9.46 -3.97 -4.52
N ASN A 48 8.29 -4.02 -5.17
CA ASN A 48 7.90 -3.01 -6.16
C ASN A 48 7.14 -1.88 -5.46
N PHE A 49 7.79 -0.73 -5.26
CA PHE A 49 7.17 0.39 -4.55
C PHE A 49 7.44 1.75 -5.19
N LYS A 50 6.63 2.74 -4.79
CA LYS A 50 6.72 4.16 -5.14
C LYS A 50 6.61 4.99 -3.88
N LEU A 51 7.38 6.06 -3.77
CA LEU A 51 7.31 6.97 -2.62
C LEU A 51 6.36 8.11 -2.93
N HIS A 52 5.63 8.59 -1.93
CA HIS A 52 4.76 9.74 -2.09
C HIS A 52 5.50 10.96 -2.65
N LYS A 53 6.66 11.28 -2.10
CA LYS A 53 7.48 12.45 -2.48
C LYS A 53 7.97 12.45 -3.93
N ASP A 54 7.99 11.29 -4.60
CA ASP A 54 8.40 11.19 -6.01
C ASP A 54 7.31 11.70 -6.96
N TYR A 55 6.07 11.85 -6.47
CA TYR A 55 4.89 12.17 -7.27
C TYR A 55 4.13 13.40 -6.77
N PHE A 56 4.19 13.69 -5.48
CA PHE A 56 3.38 14.73 -4.85
C PHE A 56 4.20 15.54 -3.84
N ARG A 57 3.82 16.81 -3.66
CA ARG A 57 4.40 17.68 -2.62
C ARG A 57 4.00 17.19 -1.24
N ASP A 58 4.84 17.45 -0.25
CA ASP A 58 4.62 17.02 1.13
C ASP A 58 3.30 17.50 1.75
N ASP A 59 2.72 18.61 1.27
CA ASP A 59 1.46 19.20 1.73
C ASP A 59 0.23 18.76 0.92
N THR A 60 0.39 17.87 -0.06
CA THR A 60 -0.70 17.44 -0.95
C THR A 60 -1.76 16.70 -0.14
N PRO A 61 -3.03 17.14 -0.15
CA PRO A 61 -4.09 16.50 0.61
C PRO A 61 -4.54 15.18 -0.03
N ASP A 62 -5.04 14.26 0.79
CA ASP A 62 -5.42 12.90 0.39
C ASP A 62 -6.46 12.86 -0.73
N VAL A 63 -7.40 13.80 -0.73
CA VAL A 63 -8.42 13.96 -1.79
C VAL A 63 -7.83 14.24 -3.17
N VAL A 64 -6.58 14.70 -3.26
CA VAL A 64 -5.87 14.97 -4.51
C VAL A 64 -5.05 13.77 -4.96
N TRP A 65 -4.24 13.17 -4.08
CA TRP A 65 -3.30 12.13 -4.49
C TRP A 65 -3.91 10.72 -4.52
N LEU A 66 -4.89 10.40 -3.66
CA LEU A 66 -5.52 9.07 -3.62
C LEU A 66 -6.17 8.67 -4.96
N PRO A 67 -6.97 9.52 -5.63
CA PRO A 67 -7.55 9.18 -6.92
C PRO A 67 -6.51 8.85 -7.99
N ASP A 68 -5.36 9.54 -7.98
CA ASP A 68 -4.30 9.33 -8.96
C ASP A 68 -3.52 8.04 -8.69
N VAL A 69 -3.26 7.70 -7.44
CA VAL A 69 -2.74 6.39 -7.03
C VAL A 69 -3.70 5.27 -7.46
N GLY A 70 -5.00 5.50 -7.26
CA GLY A 70 -6.08 4.62 -7.69
C GLY A 70 -6.14 4.35 -9.18
N LYS A 71 -6.12 5.41 -10.00
CA LYS A 71 -6.09 5.32 -11.48
C LYS A 71 -4.88 4.53 -11.99
N ARG A 72 -3.76 4.57 -11.27
CA ARG A 72 -2.54 3.81 -11.59
C ARG A 72 -2.59 2.35 -11.15
N GLY A 73 -3.65 1.95 -10.43
CA GLY A 73 -3.82 0.61 -9.91
C GLY A 73 -2.87 0.26 -8.76
N TRP A 74 -2.27 1.26 -8.10
CA TRP A 74 -1.36 1.04 -6.99
C TRP A 74 -2.10 0.74 -5.68
N ASN A 75 -1.37 0.25 -4.68
CA ASN A 75 -1.90 -0.07 -3.35
C ASN A 75 -1.21 0.82 -2.33
N VAL A 76 -1.97 1.50 -1.47
CA VAL A 76 -1.40 2.38 -0.46
C VAL A 76 -0.92 1.56 0.73
N LEU A 77 0.27 1.86 1.22
CA LEU A 77 0.75 1.42 2.53
C LEU A 77 0.92 2.65 3.42
N THR A 78 0.27 2.66 4.58
CA THR A 78 0.30 3.77 5.53
C THR A 78 0.33 3.29 6.98
N ARG A 79 0.60 4.21 7.91
CA ARG A 79 0.34 4.06 9.34
C ARG A 79 -0.70 5.06 9.86
N ASP A 80 -1.18 5.96 8.99
CA ASP A 80 -2.06 7.03 9.40
C ASP A 80 -3.47 6.49 9.71
N LYS A 81 -3.99 6.92 10.85
CA LYS A 81 -5.36 6.65 11.30
C LYS A 81 -6.30 7.80 10.94
N ALA A 82 -5.80 8.96 10.50
CA ALA A 82 -6.58 10.17 10.25
C ALA A 82 -7.69 9.95 9.20
N ILE A 83 -7.39 9.17 8.15
CA ILE A 83 -8.36 8.73 7.15
C ILE A 83 -9.56 7.96 7.75
N GLN A 84 -9.43 7.41 8.96
CA GLN A 84 -10.53 6.72 9.66
C GLN A 84 -11.45 7.66 10.44
N SER A 85 -11.10 8.94 10.61
CA SER A 85 -11.87 9.89 11.43
C SER A 85 -12.72 10.88 10.63
N ASN A 86 -12.32 11.27 9.41
CA ASN A 86 -13.05 12.24 8.59
C ASN A 86 -13.97 11.55 7.57
N PRO A 87 -15.30 11.70 7.64
CA PRO A 87 -16.24 11.09 6.67
C PRO A 87 -15.97 11.46 5.20
N LEU A 88 -15.40 12.64 4.93
CA LEU A 88 -15.07 13.06 3.57
C LEU A 88 -13.82 12.34 3.03
N GLU A 89 -12.82 12.12 3.89
CA GLU A 89 -11.62 11.35 3.53
C GLU A 89 -11.93 9.86 3.36
N LYS A 90 -12.84 9.30 4.18
CA LYS A 90 -13.35 7.94 3.96
C LYS A 90 -13.98 7.76 2.59
N ARG A 91 -14.82 8.73 2.17
CA ARG A 91 -15.40 8.73 0.83
C ARG A 91 -14.32 8.86 -0.25
N ALA A 92 -13.26 9.63 -0.02
CA ALA A 92 -12.14 9.73 -0.95
C ALA A 92 -11.41 8.39 -1.14
N VAL A 93 -11.17 7.63 -0.06
CA VAL A 93 -10.60 6.27 -0.14
C VAL A 93 -11.52 5.30 -0.87
N GLN A 94 -12.81 5.30 -0.54
CA GLN A 94 -13.81 4.47 -1.22
C GLN A 94 -13.89 4.78 -2.72
N ASN A 95 -13.87 6.07 -3.08
CA ASN A 95 -13.95 6.52 -4.47
C ASN A 95 -12.64 6.34 -5.25
N ALA A 96 -11.50 6.29 -4.56
CA ALA A 96 -10.19 6.13 -5.20
C ALA A 96 -9.93 4.72 -5.72
N LYS A 97 -10.76 3.71 -5.38
CA LYS A 97 -10.57 2.31 -5.85
C LYS A 97 -9.15 1.79 -5.57
N VAL A 98 -8.59 2.13 -4.40
CA VAL A 98 -7.27 1.68 -3.95
C VAL A 98 -7.39 0.44 -3.06
N GLY A 99 -6.35 -0.41 -3.07
CA GLY A 99 -6.11 -1.34 -1.98
C GLY A 99 -5.36 -0.60 -0.88
N TYR A 100 -5.90 -0.56 0.33
CA TYR A 100 -5.41 0.30 1.41
C TYR A 100 -4.89 -0.53 2.58
N PHE A 101 -3.57 -0.60 2.75
CA PHE A 101 -2.92 -1.33 3.83
C PHE A 101 -2.54 -0.39 4.97
N VAL A 102 -3.09 -0.62 6.16
CA VAL A 102 -2.86 0.19 7.36
C VAL A 102 -2.04 -0.61 8.37
N LEU A 103 -0.86 -0.13 8.74
CA LEU A 103 -0.12 -0.63 9.90
C LEU A 103 -0.77 -0.09 11.16
N SER A 104 -1.44 -0.95 11.91
CA SER A 104 -2.04 -0.58 13.19
C SER A 104 -1.19 -1.05 14.36
N SER A 105 -0.07 -0.36 14.56
CA SER A 105 0.76 -0.51 15.76
C SER A 105 1.04 0.86 16.37
N ARG A 106 0.94 0.95 17.70
CA ARG A 106 1.44 2.11 18.46
C ARG A 106 2.87 1.79 18.91
N ASP A 107 3.66 2.83 19.19
CA ASP A 107 4.96 2.72 19.84
C ASP A 107 5.94 1.77 19.13
N VAL A 108 5.97 1.84 17.79
CA VAL A 108 6.94 1.13 16.94
C VAL A 108 7.93 2.09 16.31
N THR A 109 9.20 1.74 16.42
CA THR A 109 10.33 2.43 15.78
C THR A 109 10.32 2.21 14.26
N GLY A 110 11.08 3.02 13.53
CA GLY A 110 11.22 2.84 12.08
C GLY A 110 11.79 1.47 11.67
N PHE A 111 12.68 0.91 12.49
CA PHE A 111 13.23 -0.44 12.28
C PHE A 111 12.16 -1.52 12.50
N GLU A 112 11.38 -1.43 13.59
CA GLU A 112 10.26 -2.36 13.82
C GLU A 112 9.21 -2.26 12.71
N VAL A 113 8.92 -1.06 12.19
CA VAL A 113 8.04 -0.89 11.02
C VAL A 113 8.60 -1.66 9.84
N ALA A 114 9.88 -1.52 9.52
CA ALA A 114 10.52 -2.23 8.42
C ALA A 114 10.41 -3.76 8.58
N GLU A 115 10.72 -4.29 9.77
CA GLU A 115 10.62 -5.72 10.07
C GLU A 115 9.18 -6.25 9.92
N ILE A 116 8.20 -5.51 10.44
CA ILE A 116 6.78 -5.88 10.35
C ILE A 116 6.35 -5.92 8.89
N ILE A 117 6.69 -4.91 8.10
CA ILE A 117 6.28 -4.83 6.69
C ILE A 117 6.97 -5.90 5.85
N VAL A 118 8.28 -6.14 6.06
CA VAL A 118 9.00 -7.22 5.35
C VAL A 118 8.39 -8.58 5.68
N ARG A 119 8.08 -8.85 6.95
CA ARG A 119 7.40 -10.08 7.37
C ARG A 119 6.00 -10.22 6.74
N ALA A 120 5.28 -9.11 6.61
CA ALA A 120 3.93 -9.08 6.02
C ALA A 120 3.94 -9.07 4.48
N LEU A 121 5.06 -8.79 3.82
CA LEU A 121 5.13 -8.42 2.40
C LEU A 121 4.46 -9.45 1.48
N THR A 122 4.75 -10.73 1.67
CA THR A 122 4.14 -11.81 0.88
C THR A 122 2.61 -11.84 1.02
N ALA A 123 2.08 -11.58 2.21
CA ALA A 123 0.63 -11.52 2.44
C ALA A 123 0.02 -10.26 1.83
N ILE A 124 0.68 -9.10 1.97
CA ILE A 124 0.29 -7.84 1.33
C ILE A 124 0.15 -8.03 -0.18
N GLU A 125 1.16 -8.61 -0.82
CA GLU A 125 1.17 -8.78 -2.28
C GLU A 125 0.11 -9.75 -2.76
N LYS A 126 -0.09 -10.86 -2.04
CA LYS A 126 -1.17 -11.81 -2.34
C LYS A 126 -2.53 -11.14 -2.25
N ILE A 127 -2.79 -10.34 -1.21
CA ILE A 127 -4.05 -9.60 -1.07
C ILE A 127 -4.18 -8.57 -2.19
N ALA A 128 -3.13 -7.80 -2.46
CA ALA A 128 -3.12 -6.76 -3.48
C ALA A 128 -3.40 -7.27 -4.91
N VAL A 129 -3.06 -8.53 -5.19
CA VAL A 129 -3.35 -9.19 -6.49
C VAL A 129 -4.74 -9.81 -6.53
N ASN A 130 -5.20 -10.42 -5.44
CA ASN A 130 -6.40 -11.26 -5.46
C ASN A 130 -7.67 -10.56 -4.96
N GLN A 131 -7.55 -9.46 -4.23
CA GLN A 131 -8.69 -8.74 -3.69
C GLN A 131 -9.17 -7.65 -4.65
N GLU A 132 -10.46 -7.64 -4.94
CA GLU A 132 -11.08 -6.54 -5.70
C GLU A 132 -11.00 -5.23 -4.90
N LYS A 133 -10.61 -4.15 -5.58
CA LYS A 133 -10.55 -2.81 -5.00
C LYS A 133 -11.91 -2.10 -5.12
N PRO A 134 -12.29 -1.25 -4.15
CA PRO A 134 -11.52 -0.84 -2.98
C PRO A 134 -11.55 -1.88 -1.85
N PHE A 135 -10.48 -1.95 -1.07
CA PHE A 135 -10.45 -2.70 0.19
C PHE A 135 -9.54 -2.02 1.20
N ILE A 136 -9.79 -2.28 2.48
CA ILE A 136 -8.89 -1.91 3.58
C ILE A 136 -8.36 -3.19 4.22
N ALA A 137 -7.05 -3.28 4.40
CA ALA A 137 -6.40 -4.38 5.11
C ALA A 137 -5.55 -3.84 6.26
N ARG A 138 -5.66 -4.47 7.43
CA ARG A 138 -4.92 -4.11 8.64
C ARG A 138 -3.73 -5.03 8.80
N ILE A 139 -2.55 -4.44 8.93
CA ILE A 139 -1.31 -5.10 9.31
C ILE A 139 -1.12 -4.86 10.81
N VAL A 140 -0.85 -5.91 11.59
CA VAL A 140 -0.61 -5.81 13.04
C VAL A 140 0.84 -6.15 13.38
N LYS A 141 1.26 -5.94 14.64
CA LYS A 141 2.68 -5.99 15.06
C LYS A 141 3.36 -7.34 14.77
N ASP A 142 2.62 -8.44 14.71
CA ASP A 142 3.17 -9.76 14.37
C ASP A 142 3.36 -9.99 12.86
N GLY A 143 2.99 -9.03 12.00
CA GLY A 143 3.05 -9.15 10.53
C GLY A 143 1.81 -9.82 9.90
N SER A 144 0.81 -10.21 10.68
CA SER A 144 -0.46 -10.71 10.17
C SER A 144 -1.22 -9.61 9.44
N VAL A 145 -1.85 -9.96 8.32
CA VAL A 145 -2.62 -9.04 7.47
C VAL A 145 -4.06 -9.55 7.36
N LYS A 146 -5.04 -8.70 7.69
CA LYS A 146 -6.48 -9.04 7.58
C LYS A 146 -7.23 -7.97 6.81
N VAL A 147 -7.97 -8.36 5.78
CA VAL A 147 -8.94 -7.47 5.12
C VAL A 147 -10.04 -7.17 6.12
N VAL A 148 -10.39 -5.89 6.26
CA VAL A 148 -11.50 -5.43 7.10
C VAL A 148 -12.75 -5.50 6.23
N GLU A 149 -13.72 -6.32 6.64
CA GLU A 149 -15.05 -6.31 6.02
C GLU A 149 -15.71 -4.97 6.37
N GLU A 150 -16.15 -4.22 5.36
CA GLU A 150 -17.07 -3.11 5.63
C GLU A 150 -18.40 -3.70 6.10
N GLU A 151 -18.83 -3.36 7.32
CA GLU A 151 -20.24 -3.47 7.66
C GLU A 151 -21.02 -2.64 6.64
N LYS A 152 -21.76 -3.29 5.75
CA LYS A 152 -22.76 -2.62 4.90
C LYS A 152 -23.74 -1.91 5.83
N LYS A 153 -23.53 -0.61 6.06
CA LYS A 153 -24.52 0.22 6.73
C LYS A 153 -25.68 0.36 5.75
N ALA A 154 -26.75 -0.39 6.00
CA ALA A 154 -27.98 -0.30 5.24
C ALA A 154 -28.39 1.17 5.12
N ASP A 155 -28.57 1.63 3.88
CA ASP A 155 -29.33 2.85 3.60
C ASP A 155 -30.68 2.69 4.29
N LYS A 156 -30.90 3.41 5.40
CA LYS A 156 -32.25 3.57 5.93
C LYS A 156 -32.95 4.52 4.96
N PRO A 157 -34.03 4.11 4.27
CA PRO A 157 -34.84 5.08 3.53
C PRO A 157 -35.33 6.12 4.53
N GLY A 158 -35.11 7.39 4.18
CA GLY A 158 -35.52 8.54 4.98
C GLY A 158 -37.01 8.42 5.31
N ASN A 159 -37.33 8.50 6.60
CA ASN A 159 -38.72 8.56 7.03
C ASN A 159 -39.26 9.96 6.70
N SER A 160 -39.80 10.13 5.49
CA SER A 160 -40.74 11.20 5.21
C SER A 160 -42.10 10.80 5.78
N SER A 161 -42.44 11.33 6.94
CA SER A 161 -43.83 11.41 7.37
C SER A 161 -44.16 12.89 7.54
N GLY A 162 -44.50 13.51 6.41
CA GLY A 162 -45.43 14.63 6.39
C GLY A 162 -46.83 14.06 6.35
N SER A 163 -47.62 14.36 7.37
CA SER A 163 -49.06 14.65 7.37
C SER A 163 -49.48 14.91 8.81
#